data_AF-A0A7J2JLM4-F1
#
_entry.id   AF-A0A7J2JLM4-F1
#
_cell.length_a   1.000
_cell.length_b   1.000
_cell.length_c   1.000
_cell.angle_alpha   90.00
_cell.angle_beta   90.00
_cell.angle_gamma   90.00
#
_symmetry.space_group_name_H-M   'P 1'
#
loop_
_entity.id
_entity.type
_entity.pdbx_description
1 polymer ?
#
loop_
_entity_poly.entity_id
_entity_poly.type
_entity_poly.pdbx_seq_one_letter_code
_entity_poly.pdbx_strand_id
1 'polypeptide(L)'
;MKQKKNPLLAAILSFIIAGLGQLYLKKFFRASVFFSLEIITTGLWIYLPSEIGAIPNLLVSIIAAYDAYKIAREINKGIKPEGEDAKEIPEIYIR
;
A
#
# COMPACT_ATOMS: atom_id res chain seq x y z
N MET A 1 12.42 21.69 -2.77
CA MET A 1 12.41 20.46 -3.60
C MET A 1 11.71 19.35 -2.83
N LYS A 2 10.68 18.68 -3.38
CA LYS A 2 10.13 17.47 -2.73
C LYS A 2 11.24 16.42 -2.66
N GLN A 3 11.55 15.91 -1.47
CA GLN A 3 12.55 14.85 -1.34
C GLN A 3 12.08 13.61 -2.10
N LYS A 4 12.97 13.03 -2.92
CA LYS A 4 12.68 11.77 -3.62
C LYS A 4 12.48 10.66 -2.59
N LYS A 5 11.48 9.81 -2.84
CA LYS A 5 11.20 8.61 -2.06
C LYS A 5 12.08 7.47 -2.55
N ASN A 6 12.54 6.59 -1.66
CA ASN A 6 13.27 5.39 -2.06
C ASN A 6 12.26 4.27 -2.39
N PRO A 7 12.14 3.84 -3.66
CA PRO A 7 11.15 2.82 -4.05
C PRO A 7 11.44 1.44 -3.47
N LEU A 8 12.72 1.06 -3.38
CA LEU A 8 13.12 -0.24 -2.84
C LEU A 8 12.83 -0.30 -1.34
N LEU A 9 13.11 0.78 -0.62
CA LEU A 9 12.75 0.88 0.80
C LEU A 9 11.23 0.76 1.01
N ALA A 10 10.44 1.45 0.19
CA ALA A 10 8.98 1.35 0.27
C ALA A 10 8.48 -0.09 0.01
N ALA A 11 9.06 -0.77 -0.98
CA ALA A 11 8.74 -2.16 -1.28
C ALA A 11 9.09 -3.11 -0.13
N ILE A 12 10.31 -3.01 0.41
CA ILE A 12 10.78 -3.85 1.53
C ILE A 12 9.89 -3.65 2.75
N LEU A 13 9.56 -2.39 3.09
CA LEU A 13 8.66 -2.10 4.20
C LEU A 13 7.30 -2.79 4.03
N SER A 14 6.69 -2.69 2.85
CA SER A 14 5.40 -3.35 2.58
C SER A 14 5.48 -4.87 2.43
N PHE A 15 6.64 -5.42 2.12
CA PHE A 15 6.84 -6.87 2.10
C PHE A 15 6.93 -7.44 3.52
N ILE A 16 7.55 -6.72 4.46
CA ILE A 16 7.64 -7.14 5.86
C ILE A 16 6.28 -7.04 6.55
N ILE A 17 5.56 -5.93 6.35
CA ILE A 17 4.18 -5.76 6.81
C ILE A 17 3.42 -4.98 5.73
N ALA A 18 2.41 -5.61 5.13
CA ALA A 18 1.61 -4.93 4.10
C ALA A 18 1.01 -3.63 4.67
N GLY A 19 1.23 -2.52 3.98
CA GLY A 19 0.79 -1.18 4.39
C GLY A 19 1.89 -0.26 4.90
N LEU A 20 3.04 -0.78 5.38
CA LEU A 20 4.13 0.09 5.89
C LEU A 20 4.78 0.96 4.80
N GLY A 21 5.01 0.43 3.61
CA GLY A 21 5.53 1.22 2.49
C GLY A 21 4.56 2.31 2.07
N GLN A 22 3.25 2.02 2.03
CA GLN A 22 2.21 3.02 1.77
C GLN A 22 2.20 4.10 2.85
N LEU A 23 2.40 3.73 4.12
CA LEU A 23 2.52 4.67 5.24
C LEU A 23 3.77 5.57 5.10
N TYR A 24 4.93 5.00 4.74
CA TYR A 24 6.16 5.74 4.42
C TYR A 24 5.98 6.77 3.28
N LEU A 25 5.11 6.45 2.31
CA LEU A 25 4.73 7.32 1.20
C LEU A 25 3.60 8.30 1.53
N LYS A 26 3.10 8.29 2.78
CA LYS A 26 1.98 9.11 3.27
C LYS A 26 0.66 8.82 2.55
N LYS A 27 0.46 7.60 2.06
CA LYS A 27 -0.79 7.14 1.41
C LYS A 27 -1.67 6.42 2.42
N PHE A 28 -2.25 7.17 3.36
CA PHE A 28 -2.98 6.62 4.52
C PHE A 28 -4.15 5.71 4.14
N PHE A 29 -4.93 6.05 3.11
CA PHE A 29 -6.04 5.21 2.68
C PHE A 29 -5.56 3.85 2.18
N ARG A 30 -4.55 3.81 1.30
CA ARG A 30 -3.96 2.56 0.83
C ARG A 30 -3.30 1.78 1.97
N ALA A 31 -2.60 2.47 2.88
CA ALA A 31 -2.01 1.84 4.06
C ALA A 31 -3.09 1.15 4.92
N SER A 32 -4.23 1.81 5.16
CA SER A 32 -5.35 1.23 5.89
C SER A 32 -5.92 -0.02 5.19
N VAL A 33 -6.07 0.01 3.87
CA VAL A 33 -6.55 -1.16 3.11
C VAL A 33 -5.59 -2.34 3.25
N PHE A 34 -4.29 -2.12 3.07
CA PHE A 34 -3.30 -3.19 3.19
C PHE A 34 -3.15 -3.71 4.62
N PHE A 35 -3.22 -2.86 5.64
CA PHE A 35 -3.23 -3.32 7.04
C PHE A 35 -4.45 -4.18 7.35
N SER A 36 -5.64 -3.81 6.86
CA SER A 36 -6.83 -4.65 7.03
C SER A 36 -6.67 -6.01 6.34
N LEU A 37 -6.11 -6.05 5.14
CA LEU A 37 -5.84 -7.30 4.42
C LEU A 37 -4.78 -8.15 5.13
N GLU A 38 -3.72 -7.53 5.67
CA GLU A 38 -2.71 -8.20 6.48
C GLU A 38 -3.37 -8.92 7.66
N ILE A 39 -4.17 -8.21 8.46
CA ILE A 39 -4.86 -8.76 9.63
C ILE A 39 -5.77 -9.93 9.25
N ILE A 40 -6.57 -9.78 8.18
CA ILE A 40 -7.49 -10.83 7.73
C ILE A 40 -6.72 -12.06 7.28
N THR A 41 -5.66 -11.89 6.47
CA THR A 41 -4.89 -13.01 5.92
C THR A 41 -3.99 -13.69 6.95
N THR A 42 -3.43 -12.95 7.91
CA THR A 42 -2.76 -13.52 9.08
C THR A 42 -3.75 -14.32 9.93
N GLY A 43 -4.97 -13.81 10.13
CA GLY A 43 -6.04 -14.55 10.79
C GLY A 43 -6.35 -15.86 10.10
N LEU A 44 -6.50 -15.85 8.77
CA LEU A 44 -6.68 -17.07 7.96
C LEU A 44 -5.52 -18.06 8.15
N TRP A 45 -4.28 -17.57 8.23
CA TRP A 45 -3.12 -18.43 8.46
C TRP A 45 -3.16 -19.16 9.80
N ILE A 46 -3.74 -18.54 10.84
CA ILE A 46 -3.92 -19.15 12.17
C ILE A 46 -5.00 -20.25 12.14
N TYR A 47 -6.06 -20.08 11.34
CA TYR A 47 -7.23 -20.97 11.36
C TYR A 47 -7.23 -22.07 10.28
N LEU A 48 -6.51 -21.89 9.17
CA LEU A 48 -6.38 -22.89 8.11
C LEU A 48 -5.09 -23.73 8.29
N PRO A 49 -5.00 -24.91 7.65
CA PRO A 49 -3.72 -25.61 7.50
C PRO A 49 -2.65 -24.66 6.98
N SER A 50 -1.46 -24.70 7.60
CA SER A 50 -0.40 -23.72 7.41
C SER A 50 0.03 -23.55 5.95
N GLU A 51 -0.04 -24.62 5.14
CA GLU A 51 0.33 -24.59 3.73
C GLU A 51 -0.65 -23.76 2.89
N ILE A 52 -1.92 -23.73 3.27
CA ILE A 52 -3.00 -23.05 2.54
C ILE A 52 -3.16 -21.63 3.08
N GLY A 53 -3.12 -21.48 4.40
CA GLY A 53 -3.31 -20.21 5.09
C GLY A 53 -2.20 -19.19 4.85
N ALA A 54 -0.96 -19.64 4.59
CA ALA A 54 0.17 -18.76 4.29
C ALA A 54 0.08 -18.12 2.89
N ILE A 55 -0.56 -18.79 1.92
CA ILE A 55 -0.60 -18.34 0.52
C ILE A 55 -1.29 -16.96 0.39
N PRO A 56 -2.50 -16.73 0.94
CA PRO A 56 -3.13 -15.41 0.90
C PRO A 56 -2.27 -14.30 1.52
N ASN A 57 -1.63 -14.57 2.67
CA ASN A 57 -0.80 -13.58 3.34
C ASN A 57 0.43 -13.21 2.50
N LEU A 58 1.11 -14.21 1.93
CA LEU A 58 2.24 -13.99 1.01
C LEU A 58 1.81 -13.23 -0.25
N LEU A 59 0.64 -13.51 -0.81
CA LEU A 59 0.12 -12.77 -1.96
C LEU A 59 -0.14 -11.30 -1.61
N VAL A 60 -0.75 -11.04 -0.45
CA VAL A 60 -0.99 -9.67 0.03
C VAL A 60 0.32 -8.91 0.21
N SER A 61 1.36 -9.51 0.79
CA SER A 61 2.66 -8.84 0.98
C SER A 61 3.36 -8.53 -0.34
N ILE A 62 3.31 -9.44 -1.33
CA ILE A 62 3.86 -9.21 -2.68
C ILE A 62 3.11 -8.08 -3.39
N ILE A 63 1.78 -8.09 -3.36
CA ILE A 63 0.94 -7.03 -3.97
C ILE A 63 1.22 -5.69 -3.30
N ALA A 64 1.30 -5.65 -1.96
CA ALA A 64 1.59 -4.45 -1.20
C ALA A 64 2.99 -3.89 -1.51
N ALA A 65 4.00 -4.76 -1.65
CA ALA A 65 5.35 -4.38 -2.01
C ALA A 65 5.42 -3.76 -3.42
N TYR A 66 4.77 -4.39 -4.40
CA TYR A 66 4.67 -3.87 -5.76
C TYR A 66 3.94 -2.52 -5.81
N ASP A 67 2.82 -2.40 -5.10
CA ASP A 67 2.06 -1.16 -4.99
C ASP A 67 2.91 -0.02 -4.42
N ALA A 68 3.60 -0.26 -3.29
CA ALA A 68 4.48 0.73 -2.67
C ALA A 68 5.65 1.13 -3.57
N TYR A 69 6.24 0.16 -4.28
CA TYR A 69 7.28 0.43 -5.28
C TYR A 69 6.78 1.34 -6.41
N LYS A 70 5.62 1.01 -7.00
CA LYS A 70 5.00 1.77 -8.10
C LYS A 70 4.71 3.21 -7.66
N ILE A 71 4.04 3.39 -6.51
CA ILE A 71 3.69 4.72 -5.99
C ILE A 71 4.95 5.56 -5.71
N ALA A 72 5.99 4.96 -5.11
CA ALA A 72 7.23 5.68 -4.85
C ALA A 72 7.87 6.21 -6.14
N ARG A 73 7.83 5.42 -7.22
CA ARG A 73 8.29 5.85 -8.54
C ARG A 73 7.40 6.94 -9.15
N GLU A 74 6.08 6.85 -9.00
CA GLU A 74 5.15 7.87 -9.48
C GLU A 74 5.37 9.21 -8.78
N ILE A 75 5.49 9.21 -7.44
CA ILE A 75 5.82 10.40 -6.66
C ILE A 75 7.13 11.02 -7.14
N ASN A 76 8.16 10.21 -7.40
CA ASN A 76 9.44 10.69 -7.89
C ASN A 76 9.39 11.27 -9.31
N LYS A 77 8.44 10.82 -10.14
CA LYS A 77 8.18 11.32 -11.49
C LYS A 77 7.22 12.52 -11.49
N GLY A 78 6.66 12.89 -10.33
CA GLY A 78 5.62 13.91 -10.25
C GLY A 78 4.26 13.48 -10.79
N ILE A 79 4.06 12.18 -11.00
CA ILE A 79 2.77 11.61 -11.42
C ILE A 79 1.86 11.55 -10.19
N LYS A 80 0.63 12.07 -10.30
CA LYS A 80 -0.40 11.87 -9.27
C LYS A 80 -0.72 10.37 -9.19
N PRO A 81 -0.58 9.72 -8.02
CA PRO A 81 -0.93 8.32 -7.87
C PRO A 81 -2.42 8.07 -8.11
N GLU A 82 -2.71 6.99 -8.80
CA GLU A 82 -4.05 6.56 -9.19
C GLU A 82 -5.03 6.59 -7.99
N GLY A 83 -6.21 7.20 -8.15
CA GLY A 83 -7.22 7.30 -7.07
C GLY A 83 -7.04 8.45 -6.07
N GLU A 84 -6.05 9.33 -6.24
CA GLU A 84 -6.02 10.63 -5.53
C GLU A 84 -6.85 11.72 -6.20
N ASP A 85 -7.14 11.58 -7.49
CA ASP A 85 -7.92 12.55 -8.26
C ASP A 85 -9.38 12.66 -7.76
N ALA A 86 -9.91 11.59 -7.16
CA ALA A 86 -11.27 11.56 -6.61
C ALA A 86 -11.43 12.32 -5.28
N LYS A 87 -10.35 12.80 -4.65
CA LYS A 87 -10.39 13.55 -3.38
C LYS A 87 -10.41 15.06 -3.54
N GLU A 88 -10.10 15.57 -4.73
CA GLU A 88 -10.31 16.99 -5.07
C GLU A 88 -11.80 17.14 -5.41
N ILE A 89 -12.65 17.40 -4.39
CA ILE A 89 -14.02 17.87 -4.63
C ILE A 89 -13.87 19.21 -5.36
N PRO A 90 -14.35 19.37 -6.60
CA PRO A 90 -14.17 20.63 -7.31
C PRO A 90 -14.84 21.73 -6.50
N GLU A 91 -14.14 22.86 -6.26
CA GLU A 91 -14.62 23.96 -5.40
C GLU A 91 -16.02 24.48 -5.78
N ILE A 92 -16.45 24.22 -7.03
CA ILE A 92 -17.80 24.52 -7.53
C ILE A 92 -18.93 23.78 -6.78
N TYR A 93 -18.65 22.67 -6.09
CA TYR A 93 -19.63 21.91 -5.31
C TYR A 93 -19.67 22.31 -3.82
N ILE A 94 -18.81 23.23 -3.39
CA ILE A 94 -18.73 23.73 -1.99
C ILE A 94 -19.29 25.17 -1.89
N ARG A 95 -19.97 25.66 -2.94
CA ARG A 95 -20.70 26.93 -2.96
C ARG A 95 -22.20 26.72 -2.94
#